data_AF-A0A937HZ68-F1
#
_entry.id   AF-A0A937HZ68-F1
#
_cell.length_a   1.000
_cell.length_b   1.000
_cell.length_c   1.000
_cell.angle_alpha   90.00
_cell.angle_beta   90.00
_cell.angle_gamma   90.00
#
_symmetry.space_group_name_H-M   'P 1'
#
loop_
_entity.id
_entity.type
_entity.pdbx_description
1 polymer ?
#
loop_
_entity_poly.entity_id
_entity_poly.type
_entity_poly.pdbx_seq_one_letter_code
_entity_poly.pdbx_strand_id
1 'polypeptide(L)'
;MNIIPKIKIFILVLFILSSSFVLASSIVGVNSKEKDLTQIPYFHLNDDQVISQNGESIVPNHNYSLSLVNLSIDGREPLELMTNYYAIQEVLLMKDLHIVELEYKKFGQIKIQTTNKKFIKFQDFQLPDQLKTLKLFFQSKDSQNLLKNFKTIDLRHKNKLAIGYY
;
A
#
# COMPACT_ATOMS: atom_id res chain seq x y z
N MET A 1 44.15 -21.54 -44.03
CA MET A 1 43.65 -20.15 -43.97
C MET A 1 43.00 -19.93 -42.61
N ASN A 2 43.44 -18.91 -41.87
CA ASN A 2 43.40 -18.80 -40.41
C ASN A 2 41.99 -18.71 -39.78
N ILE A 3 41.54 -19.79 -39.12
CA ILE A 3 40.32 -19.82 -38.26
C ILE A 3 40.64 -19.40 -36.81
N ILE A 4 41.94 -19.32 -36.46
CA ILE A 4 42.45 -19.12 -35.11
C ILE A 4 42.07 -17.78 -34.43
N PRO A 5 41.95 -16.62 -35.10
CA PRO A 5 41.70 -15.36 -34.38
C PRO A 5 40.27 -15.24 -33.83
N LYS A 6 39.28 -15.86 -34.49
CA LYS A 6 37.87 -15.81 -34.06
C LYS A 6 37.62 -16.60 -32.77
N ILE A 7 38.30 -17.74 -32.60
CA ILE A 7 38.19 -18.58 -31.39
C ILE A 7 38.81 -17.87 -30.18
N LYS A 8 39.95 -17.18 -30.35
CA LYS A 8 40.60 -16.42 -29.27
C LYS A 8 39.73 -15.25 -28.77
N ILE A 9 39.05 -14.56 -29.68
CA ILE A 9 38.11 -13.48 -29.32
C ILE A 9 36.90 -14.04 -28.57
N PHE A 10 36.36 -15.17 -29.01
CA PHE A 10 35.21 -15.80 -28.36
C PHE A 10 35.52 -16.24 -26.92
N ILE A 11 36.71 -16.81 -26.68
CA ILE A 11 37.18 -17.20 -25.34
C ILE A 11 37.41 -15.96 -24.46
N LEU A 12 37.98 -14.88 -25.01
CA LEU A 12 38.18 -13.64 -24.27
C LEU A 12 36.85 -13.00 -23.82
N VAL A 13 35.84 -13.01 -24.70
CA VAL A 13 34.50 -12.52 -24.38
C VAL A 13 33.84 -13.38 -23.30
N LEU A 14 33.94 -14.71 -23.39
CA LEU A 14 33.42 -15.60 -22.34
C LEU A 14 34.06 -15.34 -20.97
N PHE A 15 35.36 -15.05 -20.93
CA PHE A 15 36.09 -14.76 -19.70
C PHE A 15 35.72 -13.41 -19.07
N ILE A 16 35.41 -12.40 -19.90
CA ILE A 16 34.92 -11.10 -19.43
C ILE A 16 33.50 -11.23 -18.87
N LEU A 17 32.64 -12.04 -19.51
CA LEU A 17 31.28 -12.30 -19.00
C LEU A 17 31.25 -13.12 -17.71
N SER A 18 32.17 -14.07 -17.53
CA SER A 18 32.22 -14.87 -16.29
C SER A 18 32.80 -14.09 -15.11
N SER A 19 33.81 -13.25 -15.33
CA SER A 19 34.39 -12.40 -14.28
C SER A 19 33.43 -11.32 -13.76
N SER A 20 32.54 -10.80 -14.62
CA SER A 20 31.49 -9.86 -14.19
C SER A 20 30.39 -10.55 -13.36
N PHE A 21 30.13 -11.84 -13.56
CA PHE A 21 29.24 -12.62 -12.68
C PHE A 21 29.82 -12.84 -11.27
N VAL A 22 31.13 -13.08 -11.15
CA VAL A 22 31.79 -13.27 -9.84
C VAL A 22 31.91 -11.96 -9.06
N LEU A 23 32.11 -10.83 -9.74
CA LEU A 23 32.06 -9.50 -9.11
C LEU A 23 30.65 -9.15 -8.64
N ALA A 24 29.61 -9.45 -9.42
CA ALA A 24 28.23 -9.23 -9.00
C ALA A 24 27.82 -10.09 -7.79
N SER A 25 28.31 -11.34 -7.68
CA SER A 25 28.00 -12.22 -6.55
C SER A 25 28.85 -11.94 -5.29
N SER A 26 30.06 -11.38 -5.44
CA SER A 26 30.90 -10.97 -4.31
C SER A 26 30.53 -9.62 -3.71
N ILE A 27 29.87 -8.73 -4.46
CA ILE A 27 29.29 -7.48 -3.94
C ILE A 27 28.08 -7.75 -3.02
N VAL A 28 27.43 -8.91 -3.16
CA VAL A 28 26.36 -9.36 -2.24
C VAL A 28 26.94 -9.84 -0.89
N GLY A 29 28.26 -10.05 -0.79
CA GLY A 29 28.95 -10.55 0.40
C GLY A 29 29.67 -9.49 1.24
N VAL A 30 29.36 -8.21 1.08
CA VAL A 30 29.98 -7.14 1.89
C VAL A 30 29.01 -6.67 2.96
N ASN A 31 29.04 -7.35 4.12
CA ASN A 31 28.89 -6.77 5.46
C ASN A 31 27.92 -5.58 5.63
N SER A 32 26.72 -5.61 5.04
CA SER A 32 25.62 -4.89 5.65
C SER A 32 25.25 -5.72 6.87
N LYS A 33 25.53 -5.20 8.06
CA LYS A 33 24.58 -5.41 9.16
C LYS A 33 23.20 -5.25 8.52
N GLU A 34 22.43 -6.34 8.41
CA GLU A 34 21.00 -6.28 8.16
C GLU A 34 20.46 -5.38 9.27
N LYS A 35 20.42 -4.09 9.00
CA LYS A 35 19.89 -3.09 9.89
C LYS A 35 18.39 -3.27 9.73
N ASP A 36 17.82 -4.26 10.43
CA ASP A 36 16.38 -4.57 10.57
C ASP A 36 15.52 -3.70 9.64
N LEU A 37 15.56 -3.99 8.33
CA LEU A 37 14.78 -3.24 7.34
C LEU A 37 13.28 -3.57 7.48
N THR A 38 12.92 -4.43 8.43
CA THR A 38 11.63 -5.08 8.57
C THR A 38 10.70 -4.41 9.58
N GLN A 39 11.16 -3.48 10.43
CA GLN A 39 10.33 -2.94 11.51
C GLN A 39 10.22 -1.41 11.49
N ILE A 40 9.77 -0.86 10.36
CA ILE A 40 9.40 0.56 10.26
C ILE A 40 7.95 0.72 10.75
N PRO A 41 7.69 1.51 11.81
CA PRO A 41 6.33 1.83 12.25
C PRO A 41 5.50 2.44 11.14
N TYR A 42 4.27 1.95 11.00
CA TYR A 42 3.38 2.43 9.96
C TYR A 42 1.94 2.59 10.42
N PHE A 43 1.44 1.67 11.26
CA PHE A 43 0.08 1.75 11.79
C PHE A 43 0.05 1.83 13.31
N HIS A 44 -0.89 2.60 13.85
CA HIS A 44 -1.45 2.35 15.17
C HIS A 44 -2.59 1.36 15.03
N LEU A 45 -2.57 0.28 15.79
CA LEU A 45 -3.64 -0.72 15.84
C LEU A 45 -4.37 -0.57 17.16
N ASN A 46 -5.70 -0.37 17.11
CA ASN A 46 -6.60 -0.26 18.26
C ASN A 46 -6.12 0.71 19.38
N ASP A 47 -5.37 1.74 18.99
CA ASP A 47 -4.73 2.74 19.86
C ASP A 47 -3.70 2.20 20.88
N ASP A 48 -3.52 0.89 20.97
CA ASP A 48 -2.66 0.24 21.98
C ASP A 48 -1.37 -0.35 21.40
N GLN A 49 -1.35 -0.64 20.10
CA GLN A 49 -0.24 -1.30 19.43
C GLN A 49 0.30 -0.48 18.27
N VAL A 50 1.58 -0.67 17.98
CA VAL A 50 2.22 -0.16 16.77
C VAL A 50 2.64 -1.35 15.94
N ILE A 51 2.25 -1.37 14.67
CA ILE A 51 2.62 -2.42 13.74
C ILE A 51 3.32 -1.85 12.51
N SER A 52 4.19 -2.67 11.92
CA SER A 52 4.90 -2.36 10.68
C SER A 52 4.01 -2.46 9.45
N GLN A 53 4.58 -2.16 8.28
CA GLN A 53 3.90 -2.32 6.98
C GLN A 53 3.50 -3.75 6.64
N ASN A 54 4.14 -4.76 7.24
CA ASN A 54 3.84 -6.18 7.04
C ASN A 54 3.03 -6.81 8.20
N GLY A 55 2.68 -6.02 9.22
CA GLY A 55 1.80 -6.45 10.32
C GLY A 55 2.54 -7.02 11.52
N GLU A 56 3.86 -6.92 11.57
CA GLU A 56 4.65 -7.27 12.74
C GLU A 56 4.48 -6.22 13.84
N SER A 57 4.25 -6.67 15.08
CA SER A 57 4.23 -5.79 16.25
C SER A 57 5.60 -5.16 16.48
N ILE A 58 5.62 -3.85 16.69
CA ILE A 58 6.82 -3.09 17.00
C ILE A 58 6.74 -2.67 18.45
N VAL A 59 7.81 -2.94 19.20
CA VAL A 59 7.96 -2.40 20.56
C VAL A 59 8.12 -0.88 20.45
N PRO A 60 7.22 -0.07 21.04
CA PRO A 60 7.30 1.37 20.94
C PRO A 60 8.60 1.88 21.59
N ASN A 61 9.54 2.34 20.77
CA ASN A 61 10.65 3.13 21.25
C ASN A 61 10.17 4.59 21.37
N HIS A 62 10.54 5.28 22.45
CA HIS A 62 9.95 6.55 22.89
C HIS A 62 10.17 7.76 21.93
N ASN A 63 10.64 7.52 20.70
CA ASN A 63 11.11 8.54 19.75
C ASN A 63 10.35 8.56 18.41
N TYR A 64 9.19 7.91 18.28
CA TYR A 64 8.43 7.97 17.03
C TYR A 64 7.55 9.23 16.98
N SER A 65 8.06 10.28 16.35
CA SER A 65 7.30 11.49 15.96
C SER A 65 6.66 11.34 14.57
N LEU A 66 6.18 10.15 14.23
CA LEU A 66 5.60 9.86 12.91
C LEU A 66 4.07 9.87 12.98
N SER A 67 3.42 10.55 12.04
CA SER A 67 1.98 10.45 11.83
C SER A 67 1.66 9.07 11.23
N LEU A 68 1.38 8.09 12.08
CA LEU A 68 1.00 6.73 11.67
C LEU A 68 -0.49 6.69 11.28
N VAL A 69 -0.86 5.69 10.47
CA VAL A 69 -2.26 5.44 10.10
C VAL A 69 -2.96 4.67 11.22
N ASN A 70 -4.13 5.13 11.64
CA ASN A 70 -4.92 4.44 12.67
C ASN A 70 -5.75 3.31 12.04
N LEU A 71 -5.57 2.09 12.53
CA LEU A 71 -6.39 0.92 12.21
C LEU A 71 -7.19 0.54 13.45
N SER A 72 -8.52 0.61 13.36
CA SER A 72 -9.42 0.16 14.42
C SER A 72 -10.15 -1.09 13.95
N ILE A 73 -10.13 -2.14 14.77
CA ILE A 73 -10.65 -3.46 14.45
C ILE A 73 -11.57 -3.97 15.56
N ASP A 74 -12.79 -4.35 15.18
CA ASP A 74 -13.70 -5.15 16.01
C ASP A 74 -13.76 -6.59 15.50
N GLY A 75 -12.97 -7.50 16.10
CA GLY A 75 -13.06 -8.95 15.89
C GLY A 75 -12.46 -9.50 14.58
N ARG A 76 -11.50 -8.82 13.97
CA ARG A 76 -10.80 -9.23 12.74
C ARG A 76 -9.29 -9.35 12.95
N GLU A 77 -8.62 -10.14 12.12
CA GLU A 77 -7.16 -10.18 12.06
C GLU A 77 -6.57 -8.89 11.42
N PRO A 78 -5.49 -8.32 11.98
CA PRO A 78 -4.85 -7.10 11.45
C PRO A 78 -4.45 -7.19 9.98
N LEU A 79 -3.93 -8.34 9.55
CA LEU A 79 -3.40 -8.53 8.20
C LEU A 79 -4.46 -8.37 7.10
N GLU A 80 -5.68 -8.85 7.35
CA GLU A 80 -6.79 -8.67 6.40
C GLU A 80 -7.16 -7.20 6.27
N LEU A 81 -7.15 -6.47 7.38
CA LEU A 81 -7.47 -5.04 7.37
C LEU A 81 -6.39 -4.24 6.62
N MET A 82 -5.12 -4.60 6.79
CA MET A 82 -4.00 -4.01 6.06
C MET A 82 -4.12 -4.25 4.55
N THR A 83 -4.53 -5.45 4.14
CA THR A 83 -4.78 -5.75 2.72
C THR A 83 -5.85 -4.82 2.15
N ASN A 84 -6.95 -4.62 2.90
CA ASN A 84 -8.00 -3.67 2.52
C ASN A 84 -7.49 -2.22 2.49
N TYR A 85 -6.67 -1.82 3.47
CA TYR A 85 -6.02 -0.50 3.50
C TYR A 85 -5.27 -0.23 2.20
N TYR A 86 -4.37 -1.13 1.79
CA TYR A 86 -3.56 -0.92 0.59
C TYR A 86 -4.40 -0.85 -0.68
N ALA A 87 -5.38 -1.76 -0.84
CA ALA A 87 -6.29 -1.77 -1.99
C ALA A 87 -7.15 -0.49 -2.07
N ILE A 88 -7.64 0.01 -0.94
CA ILE A 88 -8.40 1.26 -0.89
C ILE A 88 -7.48 2.45 -1.18
N GLN A 89 -6.31 2.51 -0.52
CA GLN A 89 -5.36 3.61 -0.67
C GLN A 89 -4.93 3.79 -2.13
N GLU A 90 -4.70 2.70 -2.86
CA GLU A 90 -4.36 2.74 -4.30
C GLU A 90 -5.41 3.53 -5.12
N VAL A 91 -6.70 3.26 -4.88
CA VAL A 91 -7.79 3.96 -5.59
C VAL A 91 -7.91 5.42 -5.13
N LEU A 92 -7.72 5.68 -3.85
CA LEU A 92 -7.83 7.03 -3.28
C LEU A 92 -6.71 7.97 -3.77
N LEU A 93 -5.51 7.46 -4.03
CA LEU A 93 -4.39 8.24 -4.57
C LEU A 93 -4.70 8.84 -5.95
N MET A 94 -5.65 8.29 -6.71
CA MET A 94 -6.11 8.87 -7.98
C MET A 94 -6.71 10.29 -7.82
N LYS A 95 -7.06 10.68 -6.59
CA LYS A 95 -7.60 11.99 -6.23
C LYS A 95 -6.84 12.67 -5.09
N ASP A 96 -5.59 12.25 -4.85
CA ASP A 96 -4.76 12.79 -3.76
C ASP A 96 -5.43 12.68 -2.38
N LEU A 97 -6.20 11.61 -2.17
CA LEU A 97 -6.85 11.31 -0.91
C LEU A 97 -5.98 10.32 -0.13
N HIS A 98 -5.46 10.76 1.01
CA HIS A 98 -4.57 9.98 1.88
C HIS A 98 -5.34 9.52 3.12
N ILE A 99 -5.31 8.23 3.42
CA ILE A 99 -5.98 7.64 4.59
C ILE A 99 -5.20 8.01 5.85
N VAL A 100 -5.91 8.46 6.88
CA VAL A 100 -5.36 8.63 8.24
C VAL A 100 -5.97 7.66 9.23
N GLU A 101 -7.19 7.17 8.95
CA GLU A 101 -7.89 6.22 9.79
C GLU A 101 -8.70 5.27 8.92
N LEU A 102 -8.63 3.98 9.27
CA LEU A 102 -9.46 2.93 8.73
C LEU A 102 -10.06 2.14 9.89
N GLU A 103 -11.39 2.21 10.01
CA GLU A 103 -12.17 1.54 11.04
C GLU A 103 -12.95 0.37 10.42
N TYR A 104 -12.76 -0.83 10.98
CA TYR A 104 -13.56 -2.02 10.72
C TYR A 104 -14.56 -2.23 11.85
N LYS A 105 -15.85 -2.10 11.56
CA LYS A 105 -16.93 -2.35 12.52
C LYS A 105 -17.62 -3.68 12.23
N LYS A 106 -18.47 -4.10 13.17
CA LYS A 106 -19.38 -5.25 13.03
C LYS A 106 -20.08 -5.29 11.67
N PHE A 107 -20.30 -6.52 11.21
CA PHE A 107 -20.92 -6.83 9.91
C PHE A 107 -20.10 -6.37 8.71
N GLY A 108 -18.78 -6.23 8.83
CA GLY A 108 -17.90 -5.94 7.69
C GLY A 108 -17.98 -4.51 7.17
N GLN A 109 -18.40 -3.55 8.00
CA GLN A 109 -18.45 -2.15 7.60
C GLN A 109 -17.05 -1.54 7.73
N ILE A 110 -16.54 -0.99 6.63
CA ILE A 110 -15.27 -0.28 6.61
C ILE A 110 -15.56 1.21 6.48
N LYS A 111 -14.98 2.01 7.37
CA LYS A 111 -15.07 3.47 7.33
C LYS A 111 -13.65 4.04 7.29
N ILE A 112 -13.43 4.89 6.30
CA ILE A 112 -12.18 5.61 6.07
C ILE A 112 -12.36 7.06 6.47
N GLN A 113 -11.34 7.63 7.11
CA GLN A 113 -11.13 9.07 7.18
C GLN A 113 -9.83 9.44 6.48
N THR A 114 -9.89 10.51 5.67
CA THR A 114 -8.72 11.03 4.96
C THR A 114 -8.10 12.23 5.68
N THR A 115 -6.88 12.62 5.29
CA THR A 115 -6.17 13.81 5.80
C THR A 115 -7.00 15.10 5.72
N ASN A 116 -7.79 15.26 4.64
CA ASN A 116 -8.71 16.38 4.42
C ASN A 116 -10.10 16.16 5.04
N LYS A 117 -10.21 15.28 6.05
CA LYS A 117 -11.43 15.02 6.85
C LYS A 117 -12.64 14.57 6.02
N LYS A 118 -12.39 13.85 4.92
CA LYS A 118 -13.44 13.22 4.11
C LYS A 118 -13.67 11.80 4.61
N PHE A 119 -14.91 11.35 4.48
CA PHE A 119 -15.29 9.99 4.87
C PHE A 119 -15.61 9.14 3.65
N ILE A 120 -15.11 7.91 3.62
CA ILE A 120 -15.45 6.96 2.55
C ILE A 120 -15.84 5.64 3.21
N LYS A 121 -16.97 5.08 2.80
CA LYS A 121 -17.54 3.89 3.45
C LYS A 121 -17.70 2.75 2.46
N PHE A 122 -17.25 1.57 2.88
CA PHE A 122 -17.30 0.34 2.12
C PHE A 122 -17.95 -0.79 2.93
N GLN A 123 -18.28 -1.85 2.22
CA GLN A 123 -18.75 -3.11 2.76
C GLN A 123 -17.74 -4.19 2.36
N ASP A 124 -17.08 -4.80 3.32
CA ASP A 124 -15.93 -5.70 3.14
C ASP A 124 -16.18 -6.80 2.10
N PHE A 125 -17.32 -7.51 2.21
CA PHE A 125 -17.69 -8.58 1.26
C PHE A 125 -18.04 -8.09 -0.16
N GLN A 126 -18.12 -6.79 -0.39
CA GLN A 126 -18.34 -6.16 -1.71
C GLN A 126 -17.16 -5.28 -2.14
N LEU A 127 -16.07 -5.26 -1.36
CA LEU A 127 -14.98 -4.30 -1.54
C LEU A 127 -14.41 -4.30 -2.97
N PRO A 128 -14.14 -5.45 -3.64
CA PRO A 128 -13.60 -5.43 -5.00
C PRO A 128 -14.49 -4.70 -6.01
N ASP A 129 -15.80 -4.94 -5.99
CA ASP A 129 -16.75 -4.29 -6.89
C ASP A 129 -16.92 -2.80 -6.54
N GLN A 130 -16.93 -2.47 -5.24
CA GLN A 130 -17.01 -1.08 -4.78
C GLN A 130 -15.77 -0.28 -5.19
N LEU A 131 -14.56 -0.86 -5.10
CA LEU A 131 -13.33 -0.24 -5.56
C LEU A 131 -13.36 -0.01 -7.08
N LYS A 132 -13.87 -0.97 -7.85
CA LYS A 132 -14.08 -0.80 -9.30
C LYS A 132 -15.04 0.36 -9.59
N THR A 133 -16.18 0.43 -8.90
CA THR A 133 -17.13 1.54 -9.03
C THR A 133 -16.50 2.88 -8.67
N LEU A 134 -15.76 2.95 -7.56
CA LEU A 134 -15.09 4.17 -7.13
C LEU A 134 -14.03 4.63 -8.14
N LYS A 135 -13.22 3.70 -8.66
CA LYS A 135 -12.21 3.96 -9.69
C LYS A 135 -12.83 4.55 -10.95
N LEU A 136 -13.90 3.94 -11.45
CA LEU A 136 -14.65 4.46 -12.61
C LEU A 136 -15.24 5.85 -12.32
N PHE A 137 -15.80 6.04 -11.12
CA PHE A 137 -16.32 7.33 -10.69
C PHE A 137 -15.22 8.39 -10.69
N PHE A 138 -14.04 8.12 -10.12
CA PHE A 138 -12.91 9.04 -10.10
C PHE A 138 -12.35 9.37 -11.50
N GLN A 139 -12.42 8.44 -12.45
CA GLN A 139 -11.95 8.65 -13.83
C GLN A 139 -12.95 9.41 -14.71
N SER A 140 -14.22 9.42 -14.35
CA SER A 140 -15.25 10.12 -15.13
C SER A 140 -15.02 11.64 -15.14
N LYS A 141 -15.25 12.27 -16.30
CA LYS A 141 -15.24 13.74 -16.41
C LYS A 141 -16.45 14.35 -15.70
N ASP A 142 -17.59 13.66 -15.76
CA ASP A 142 -18.86 14.15 -15.21
C ASP A 142 -18.84 14.21 -13.68
N SER A 143 -18.02 13.38 -13.04
CA SER A 143 -17.89 13.34 -11.57
C SER A 143 -17.00 14.43 -11.00
N GLN A 144 -16.21 15.15 -11.83
CA GLN A 144 -15.21 16.10 -11.32
C GLN A 144 -15.83 17.19 -10.45
N ASN A 145 -17.01 17.70 -10.83
CA ASN A 145 -17.71 18.70 -10.04
C ASN A 145 -18.27 18.14 -8.73
N LEU A 146 -18.69 16.87 -8.72
CA LEU A 146 -19.19 16.19 -7.53
C LEU A 146 -18.08 15.97 -6.48
N LEU A 147 -16.82 15.88 -6.93
CA LEU A 147 -15.67 15.63 -6.07
C LEU A 147 -15.08 16.87 -5.39
N LYS A 148 -15.48 18.10 -5.77
CA LYS A 148 -14.84 19.32 -5.24
C LYS A 148 -15.07 19.51 -3.73
N ASN A 149 -16.30 19.33 -3.27
CA ASN A 149 -16.70 19.68 -1.90
C ASN A 149 -17.48 18.56 -1.20
N PHE A 150 -17.33 17.30 -1.63
CA PHE A 150 -17.97 16.21 -0.92
C PHE A 150 -17.47 16.13 0.52
N LYS A 151 -18.32 15.65 1.43
CA LYS A 151 -18.00 15.30 2.82
C LYS A 151 -17.90 13.79 2.99
N THR A 152 -18.75 13.04 2.28
CA THR A 152 -18.81 11.59 2.39
C THR A 152 -19.09 10.95 1.05
N ILE A 153 -18.45 9.80 0.80
CA ILE A 153 -18.83 8.86 -0.25
C ILE A 153 -19.23 7.53 0.44
N ASP A 154 -20.43 7.03 0.18
CA ASP A 154 -20.92 5.76 0.72
C ASP A 154 -21.19 4.78 -0.43
N LEU A 155 -20.40 3.71 -0.48
CA LEU A 155 -20.49 2.67 -1.52
C LEU A 155 -21.25 1.42 -1.04
N ARG A 156 -21.76 1.40 0.19
CA ARG A 156 -22.45 0.24 0.77
C ARG A 156 -23.81 -0.03 0.14
N HIS A 157 -24.29 0.88 -0.71
CA HIS A 157 -25.54 0.72 -1.42
C HIS A 157 -25.35 -0.13 -2.67
N LYS A 158 -26.22 -1.13 -2.86
CA LYS A 158 -26.18 -2.02 -4.02
C LYS A 158 -26.17 -1.22 -5.33
N ASN A 159 -25.11 -1.38 -6.12
CA ASN A 159 -24.91 -0.76 -7.44
C ASN A 159 -25.04 0.77 -7.46
N LYS A 160 -24.82 1.44 -6.33
CA LYS A 160 -24.98 2.89 -6.20
C LYS A 160 -23.86 3.47 -5.35
N LEU A 161 -23.54 4.72 -5.60
CA LEU A 161 -22.64 5.53 -4.78
C LEU A 161 -23.44 6.74 -4.30
N ALA A 162 -23.47 6.95 -2.99
CA ALA A 162 -24.11 8.11 -2.38
C ALA A 162 -23.05 9.13 -1.98
N ILE A 163 -23.28 10.41 -2.31
CA ILE A 163 -22.37 11.52 -1.97
C ILE A 163 -23.09 12.45 -1.01
N GLY A 164 -22.51 12.64 0.17
CA GLY A 164 -22.92 13.67 1.12
C GLY A 164 -22.06 14.90 0.95
N TYR A 165 -22.66 16.08 1.02
CA TYR A 165 -21.98 17.39 0.99
C TYR A 165 -22.06 18.06 2.37
N TYR A 166 -21.40 19.22 2.51
CA TYR A 166 -21.57 20.09 3.68
C TYR A 166 -22.87 20.88 3.62
#